data_AF-A0A871RAF4-F1
#
_entry.id   AF-A0A871RAF4-F1
#
_cell.length_a   1.000
_cell.length_b   1.000
_cell.length_c   1.000
_cell.angle_alpha   90.00
_cell.angle_beta   90.00
_cell.angle_gamma   90.00
#
_symmetry.space_group_name_H-M   'P 1'
#
loop_
_entity.id
_entity.type
_entity.pdbx_description
1 polymer ?
#
loop_
_entity_poly.entity_id
_entity_poly.type
_entity_poly.pdbx_seq_one_letter_code
_entity_poly.pdbx_strand_id
1 'polypeptide(L)'
;MQLVPIIKEYALPSDSVVVAGWSIDLFIHVSLLTVLNPVLVCVYMIHQYMQIGSATFSTFKGLLCIFIELAWLFRAFNIKSSSCPAECQFTHPSKLVIMITGGSNGLGLELVRIYGSNPNVKQLIVTDVNETKELSDLERIHNGKIVFLKCDMGIPDRARKLTHDAFSKYGRVDALICNAGIRQDKPTMELQQEEFHRLVQVNFISHCEMIREVIKNHESANKADRLHIVVVSSVLGFVSPKSLGIYSATKASLTNFMDALRYEVPKQIILSTICPGQLTTRMFSDIDVGKTFLAPLVDHRKLAGRITEIIKKGRNGLFTYPFYAQFLPALRCMPWLIYRALRKFSEMDATS
;
A
#
# COMPACT_ATOMS: atom_id res chain seq x y z
N MET A 1 2.57 -18.39 -27.74
CA MET A 1 1.47 -18.43 -26.75
C MET A 1 1.85 -17.80 -25.39
N GLN A 2 2.77 -16.82 -25.33
CA GLN A 2 3.19 -16.12 -24.09
C GLN A 2 2.73 -14.65 -24.01
N LEU A 3 2.14 -14.10 -25.07
CA LEU A 3 1.70 -12.70 -25.13
C LEU A 3 0.53 -12.40 -24.19
N VAL A 4 -0.43 -13.32 -24.04
CA VAL A 4 -1.64 -13.12 -23.22
C VAL A 4 -1.34 -12.85 -21.73
N PRO A 5 -0.48 -13.62 -21.03
CA PRO A 5 -0.13 -13.30 -19.64
C PRO A 5 0.67 -11.99 -19.50
N ILE A 6 1.53 -11.66 -20.46
CA ILE A 6 2.28 -10.39 -20.47
C ILE A 6 1.32 -9.21 -20.68
N ILE A 7 0.39 -9.31 -21.62
CA ILE A 7 -0.64 -8.28 -21.85
C ILE A 7 -1.54 -8.12 -20.62
N LYS A 8 -1.95 -9.21 -19.96
CA LYS A 8 -2.73 -9.12 -18.71
C LYS A 8 -1.95 -8.47 -17.56
N GLU A 9 -0.65 -8.70 -17.46
CA GLU A 9 0.18 -8.18 -16.37
C GLU A 9 0.61 -6.72 -16.57
N TYR A 10 0.83 -6.30 -17.82
CA TYR A 10 1.38 -4.99 -18.16
C TYR A 10 0.38 -4.04 -18.83
N ALA A 11 -0.59 -4.55 -19.58
CA ALA A 11 -1.52 -3.74 -20.38
C ALA A 11 -2.90 -3.54 -19.74
N LEU A 12 -3.29 -4.34 -18.73
CA LEU A 12 -4.55 -4.15 -18.01
C LEU A 12 -4.28 -3.52 -16.64
N PRO A 13 -5.10 -2.54 -16.22
CA PRO A 13 -5.06 -2.11 -14.84
C PRO A 13 -5.47 -3.26 -13.92
N SER A 14 -4.75 -3.38 -12.80
CA SER A 14 -5.04 -4.38 -11.78
C SER A 14 -6.48 -4.22 -11.28
N ASP A 15 -7.17 -5.34 -10.99
CA ASP A 15 -8.54 -5.32 -10.46
C ASP A 15 -8.71 -4.26 -9.37
N SER A 16 -9.76 -3.45 -9.52
CA SER A 16 -10.03 -2.36 -8.59
C SER A 16 -10.31 -2.93 -7.20
N VAL A 17 -9.56 -2.41 -6.23
CA VAL A 17 -9.74 -2.70 -4.80
C VAL A 17 -10.80 -1.79 -4.17
N VAL A 18 -11.41 -0.93 -4.97
CA VAL A 18 -12.45 0.00 -4.55
C VAL A 18 -13.78 -0.73 -4.41
N VAL A 19 -14.64 -0.24 -3.50
CA VAL A 19 -16.03 -0.69 -3.37
C VAL A 19 -16.76 -0.45 -4.70
N ALA A 20 -17.60 -1.41 -5.10
CA ALA A 20 -18.33 -1.33 -6.36
C ALA A 20 -19.24 -0.09 -6.38
N GLY A 21 -19.09 0.75 -7.40
CA GLY A 21 -19.86 1.98 -7.56
C GLY A 21 -19.30 2.88 -8.67
N TRP A 22 -20.08 3.87 -9.08
CA TRP A 22 -19.62 4.92 -9.99
C TRP A 22 -18.58 5.78 -9.28
N SER A 23 -17.32 5.65 -9.68
CA SER A 23 -16.19 6.37 -9.07
C SER A 23 -15.19 6.85 -10.12
N ILE A 24 -14.37 7.84 -9.76
CA ILE A 24 -13.25 8.31 -10.58
C ILE A 24 -12.25 7.18 -10.87
N ASP A 25 -12.06 6.27 -9.91
CA ASP A 25 -11.22 5.08 -10.08
C ASP A 25 -11.77 4.19 -11.19
N LEU A 26 -13.08 3.90 -11.17
CA LEU A 26 -13.76 3.12 -12.21
C LEU A 26 -13.70 3.85 -13.56
N PHE A 27 -13.95 5.16 -13.58
CA PHE A 27 -13.89 5.96 -14.81
C PHE A 27 -12.49 5.91 -15.45
N ILE A 28 -11.44 6.13 -14.66
CA ILE A 28 -10.06 6.04 -15.14
C ILE A 28 -9.76 4.60 -15.60
N HIS A 29 -10.17 3.60 -14.81
CA HIS A 29 -9.94 2.19 -15.14
C HIS A 29 -10.60 1.80 -16.48
N VAL A 30 -11.88 2.13 -16.68
CA VAL A 30 -12.61 1.87 -17.93
C VAL A 30 -12.03 2.67 -19.09
N SER A 31 -11.64 3.94 -18.87
CA SER A 31 -11.02 4.77 -19.90
C SER A 31 -9.71 4.17 -20.39
N LEU A 32 -8.86 3.67 -19.48
CA LEU A 32 -7.62 2.97 -19.79
C LEU A 32 -7.84 1.66 -20.56
N LEU A 33 -8.95 0.96 -20.31
CA LEU A 33 -9.31 -0.25 -21.05
C LEU A 33 -9.91 0.03 -22.43
N THR A 34 -10.51 1.21 -22.62
CA THR A 34 -11.27 1.60 -23.81
C THR A 34 -10.55 2.69 -24.60
N VAL A 35 -10.96 3.95 -24.49
CA VAL A 35 -10.50 5.05 -25.35
C VAL A 35 -9.02 5.37 -25.19
N LEU A 36 -8.46 5.16 -23.99
CA LEU A 36 -7.04 5.37 -23.68
C LEU A 36 -6.22 4.07 -23.76
N ASN A 37 -6.78 3.00 -24.35
CA ASN A 37 -6.05 1.75 -24.57
C ASN A 37 -4.90 2.00 -25.58
N PRO A 38 -3.66 1.54 -25.30
CA PRO A 38 -2.52 1.84 -26.15
C PRO A 38 -2.69 1.30 -27.58
N VAL A 39 -3.37 0.16 -27.76
CA VAL A 39 -3.64 -0.36 -29.10
C VAL A 39 -4.55 0.59 -29.88
N LEU A 40 -5.60 1.10 -29.25
CA LEU A 40 -6.55 2.02 -29.89
C LEU A 40 -5.94 3.40 -30.14
N VAL A 41 -5.09 3.88 -29.22
CA VAL A 41 -4.34 5.12 -29.36
C VAL A 41 -3.31 5.01 -30.49
N CYS A 42 -2.60 3.88 -30.61
CA CYS A 42 -1.71 3.61 -31.74
C CYS A 42 -2.45 3.59 -33.09
N VAL A 43 -3.61 2.92 -33.18
CA VAL A 43 -4.43 2.91 -34.40
C VAL A 43 -4.89 4.33 -34.75
N TYR A 44 -5.31 5.11 -33.75
CA TYR A 44 -5.69 6.50 -33.95
C TYR A 44 -4.51 7.38 -34.38
N MET A 45 -3.31 7.15 -33.83
CA MET A 45 -2.07 7.82 -34.24
C MET A 45 -1.71 7.54 -35.69
N ILE A 46 -1.82 6.29 -36.14
CA ILE A 46 -1.61 5.93 -37.55
C ILE A 46 -2.63 6.67 -38.42
N HIS A 47 -3.90 6.73 -38.02
CA HIS A 47 -4.91 7.50 -38.74
C HIS A 47 -4.58 9.01 -38.81
N GLN A 48 -4.12 9.62 -37.71
CA GLN A 48 -3.68 11.02 -37.70
C GLN A 48 -2.43 11.23 -38.59
N TYR A 49 -1.49 10.28 -38.60
CA TYR A 49 -0.31 10.33 -39.46
C TYR A 49 -0.67 10.33 -40.94
N MET A 50 -1.65 9.50 -41.34
CA MET A 50 -2.14 9.46 -42.73
C MET A 50 -2.84 10.78 -43.16
N GLN A 51 -3.16 11.66 -42.22
CA GLN A 51 -3.72 13.00 -42.48
C GLN A 51 -2.66 14.12 -42.45
N ILE A 52 -1.37 13.80 -42.28
CA ILE A 52 -0.27 14.78 -42.33
C ILE A 52 -0.17 15.29 -43.78
N GLY A 53 -0.88 16.38 -44.07
CA GLY A 53 -1.05 16.94 -45.41
C GLY A 53 -2.46 17.49 -45.68
N SER A 54 -3.46 17.12 -44.87
CA SER A 54 -4.82 17.66 -44.96
C SER A 54 -5.10 18.74 -43.90
N ALA A 55 -6.10 19.59 -44.16
CA ALA A 55 -6.56 20.62 -43.22
C ALA A 55 -7.19 20.07 -41.92
N THR A 56 -7.33 18.75 -41.79
CA THR A 56 -7.97 18.07 -40.66
C THR A 56 -6.98 17.60 -39.59
N PHE A 57 -5.66 17.70 -39.82
CA PHE A 57 -4.65 17.29 -38.86
C PHE A 57 -4.61 18.23 -37.64
N SER A 58 -4.68 17.67 -36.44
CA SER A 58 -4.58 18.42 -35.18
C SER A 58 -3.30 18.05 -34.43
N THR A 59 -2.33 18.98 -34.39
CA THR A 59 -1.07 18.84 -33.64
C THR A 59 -1.31 18.50 -32.16
N PHE A 60 -2.31 19.11 -31.54
CA PHE A 60 -2.70 18.84 -30.16
C PHE A 60 -3.13 17.38 -29.95
N LYS A 61 -3.94 16.81 -30.84
CA LYS A 61 -4.39 15.41 -30.73
C LYS A 61 -3.23 14.43 -30.89
N GLY A 62 -2.32 14.70 -31.84
CA GLY A 62 -1.10 13.92 -32.00
C GLY A 62 -0.23 13.92 -30.74
N LEU A 63 0.01 15.09 -30.14
CA LEU A 63 0.77 15.23 -28.90
C LEU A 63 0.09 14.52 -27.72
N LEU A 64 -1.23 14.60 -27.60
CA LEU A 64 -2.00 13.91 -26.56
C LEU A 64 -1.85 12.39 -26.65
N CYS A 65 -1.92 11.83 -27.86
CA CYS A 65 -1.74 10.40 -28.07
C CYS A 65 -0.32 9.94 -27.74
N ILE A 66 0.71 10.70 -28.14
CA ILE A 66 2.10 10.42 -27.75
C ILE A 66 2.24 10.43 -26.22
N PHE A 67 1.61 11.39 -25.54
CA PHE A 67 1.62 11.46 -24.08
C PHE A 67 0.98 10.21 -23.44
N ILE A 68 -0.16 9.74 -23.96
CA ILE A 68 -0.84 8.54 -23.46
C ILE A 68 0.04 7.28 -23.67
N GLU A 69 0.67 7.14 -24.84
CA GLU A 69 1.60 6.02 -25.12
C GLU A 69 2.81 6.03 -24.20
N LEU A 70 3.42 7.20 -24.00
CA LEU A 70 4.53 7.36 -23.06
C LEU A 70 4.10 6.99 -21.63
N ALA A 71 2.92 7.41 -21.20
CA ALA A 71 2.38 7.05 -19.89
C ALA A 71 2.21 5.52 -19.74
N TRP A 72 1.76 4.83 -20.79
CA TRP A 72 1.67 3.36 -20.81
C TRP A 72 3.04 2.67 -20.79
N LEU A 73 4.01 3.18 -21.56
CA LEU A 73 5.38 2.68 -21.54
C LEU A 73 6.04 2.86 -20.16
N PHE A 74 5.88 4.05 -19.55
CA PHE A 74 6.36 4.30 -18.20
C PHE A 74 5.71 3.37 -17.18
N ARG A 75 4.40 3.12 -17.31
CA ARG A 75 3.69 2.15 -16.47
C ARG A 75 4.28 0.75 -16.61
N ALA A 76 4.47 0.25 -17.85
CA ALA A 76 5.01 -1.07 -18.09
C ALA A 76 6.44 -1.20 -17.53
N PHE A 77 7.26 -0.16 -17.71
CA PHE A 77 8.60 -0.09 -17.15
C PHE A 77 8.60 -0.07 -15.62
N ASN A 78 7.68 0.66 -15.00
CA ASN A 78 7.51 0.70 -13.55
C ASN A 78 7.07 -0.67 -12.97
N ILE A 79 6.17 -1.40 -13.64
CA ILE A 79 5.78 -2.76 -13.21
C ILE A 79 6.96 -3.73 -13.31
N LYS A 80 7.75 -3.63 -14.38
CA LYS A 80 8.92 -4.50 -14.57
C LYS A 80 10.03 -4.20 -13.56
N SER A 81 10.33 -2.92 -13.35
CA SER A 81 11.37 -2.48 -12.40
C SER A 81 10.98 -2.70 -10.93
N SER A 82 9.69 -2.67 -10.62
CA SER A 82 9.19 -3.01 -9.28
C SER A 82 9.19 -4.52 -9.01
N SER A 83 9.32 -5.38 -10.01
CA SER A 83 9.32 -6.83 -9.79
C SER A 83 10.68 -7.30 -9.29
N CYS A 84 10.66 -8.09 -8.21
CA CYS A 84 11.83 -8.75 -7.66
C CYS A 84 12.52 -9.64 -8.72
N PRO A 85 13.87 -9.62 -8.82
CA PRO A 85 14.60 -10.57 -9.65
C PRO A 85 14.23 -12.02 -9.29
N ALA A 86 14.29 -12.93 -10.27
CA ALA A 86 13.96 -14.35 -10.07
C ALA A 86 14.83 -15.02 -8.99
N GLU A 87 16.07 -14.56 -8.85
CA GLU A 87 17.06 -15.00 -7.85
C GLU A 87 16.66 -14.67 -6.41
N CYS A 88 15.74 -13.71 -6.24
CA CYS A 88 15.26 -13.25 -4.94
C CYS A 88 13.86 -13.81 -4.63
N GLN A 89 13.47 -14.96 -5.18
CA GLN A 89 12.21 -15.63 -4.80
C GLN A 89 12.33 -16.33 -3.43
N PHE A 90 11.18 -16.69 -2.84
CA PHE A 90 11.20 -17.55 -1.66
C PHE A 90 11.70 -18.94 -2.07
N THR A 91 12.81 -19.36 -1.48
CA THR A 91 13.45 -20.68 -1.73
C THR A 91 12.63 -21.83 -1.13
N HIS A 92 11.89 -21.58 -0.04
CA HIS A 92 11.03 -22.55 0.62
C HIS A 92 9.61 -22.00 0.83
N PRO A 93 8.82 -21.87 -0.25
CA PRO A 93 7.50 -21.27 -0.17
C PRO A 93 6.55 -22.03 0.77
N SER A 94 6.76 -23.31 1.07
CA SER A 94 5.92 -24.08 2.00
C SER A 94 6.22 -23.88 3.50
N LYS A 95 7.17 -22.99 3.85
CA LYS A 95 7.66 -22.85 5.24
C LYS A 95 7.71 -21.39 5.73
N LEU A 96 6.89 -20.51 5.15
CA LEU A 96 6.99 -19.08 5.45
C LEU A 96 6.60 -18.77 6.90
N VAL A 97 7.38 -17.90 7.54
CA VAL A 97 7.06 -17.26 8.82
C VAL A 97 6.70 -15.81 8.54
N ILE A 98 5.45 -15.43 8.81
CA ILE A 98 4.94 -14.08 8.55
C ILE A 98 4.57 -13.42 9.87
N MET A 99 4.94 -12.16 10.02
CA MET A 99 4.59 -11.34 11.18
C MET A 99 3.66 -10.20 10.75
N ILE A 100 2.53 -10.02 11.44
CA ILE A 100 1.53 -8.98 11.16
C ILE A 100 1.28 -8.16 12.42
N THR A 101 1.35 -6.84 12.29
CA THR A 101 0.99 -5.89 13.35
C THR A 101 -0.40 -5.29 13.13
N GLY A 102 -1.12 -5.00 14.20
CA GLY A 102 -2.51 -4.53 14.12
C GLY A 102 -3.45 -5.59 13.53
N GLY A 103 -3.21 -6.86 13.88
CA GLY A 103 -3.86 -8.00 13.24
C GLY A 103 -5.22 -8.40 13.84
N SER A 104 -5.71 -7.71 14.87
CA SER A 104 -6.97 -8.07 15.53
C SER A 104 -8.21 -7.46 14.86
N ASN A 105 -8.04 -6.47 13.96
CA ASN A 105 -9.16 -5.76 13.33
C ASN A 105 -8.86 -5.36 11.86
N GLY A 106 -9.92 -5.05 11.11
CA GLY A 106 -9.84 -4.39 9.80
C GLY A 106 -8.95 -5.11 8.78
N LEU A 107 -8.07 -4.34 8.12
CA LEU A 107 -7.14 -4.86 7.10
C LEU A 107 -6.20 -5.94 7.67
N GLY A 108 -5.71 -5.76 8.89
CA GLY A 108 -4.81 -6.71 9.54
C GLY A 108 -5.49 -8.06 9.79
N LEU A 109 -6.72 -8.06 10.30
CA LEU A 109 -7.48 -9.29 10.53
C LEU A 109 -7.78 -10.04 9.23
N GLU A 110 -8.06 -9.32 8.14
CA GLU A 110 -8.26 -9.99 6.85
C GLU A 110 -6.95 -10.63 6.34
N LEU A 111 -5.81 -9.96 6.50
CA LEU A 111 -4.51 -10.55 6.19
C LEU A 111 -4.27 -11.83 7.02
N VAL A 112 -4.69 -11.83 8.29
CA VAL A 112 -4.64 -13.02 9.15
C VAL A 112 -5.51 -14.15 8.59
N ARG A 113 -6.75 -13.87 8.13
CA ARG A 113 -7.62 -14.87 7.50
C ARG A 113 -6.97 -15.49 6.26
N ILE A 114 -6.43 -14.67 5.37
CA ILE A 114 -5.79 -15.10 4.12
C ILE A 114 -4.55 -15.95 4.41
N TYR A 115 -3.63 -15.47 5.25
CA TYR A 115 -2.39 -16.20 5.55
C TYR A 115 -2.59 -17.41 6.47
N GLY A 116 -3.57 -17.35 7.37
CA GLY A 116 -4.02 -18.47 8.20
C GLY A 116 -4.45 -19.66 7.36
N SER A 117 -5.16 -19.41 6.27
CA SER A 117 -5.62 -20.46 5.35
C SER A 117 -4.60 -20.87 4.29
N ASN A 118 -3.49 -20.12 4.15
CA ASN A 118 -2.51 -20.35 3.10
C ASN A 118 -1.54 -21.50 3.44
N PRO A 119 -1.52 -22.63 2.71
CA PRO A 119 -0.68 -23.80 3.05
C PRO A 119 0.83 -23.51 2.99
N ASN A 120 1.23 -22.42 2.34
CA ASN A 120 2.62 -21.98 2.24
C ASN A 120 3.14 -21.29 3.51
N VAL A 121 2.25 -20.87 4.39
CA VAL A 121 2.60 -20.27 5.68
C VAL A 121 2.68 -21.36 6.74
N LYS A 122 3.88 -21.55 7.29
CA LYS A 122 4.11 -22.45 8.42
C LYS A 122 3.72 -21.81 9.74
N GLN A 123 4.07 -20.54 9.92
CA GLN A 123 3.76 -19.80 11.14
C GLN A 123 3.31 -18.39 10.79
N LEU A 124 2.21 -17.97 11.40
CA LEU A 124 1.72 -16.61 11.39
C LEU A 124 1.80 -16.04 12.80
N ILE A 125 2.57 -14.98 12.98
CA ILE A 125 2.74 -14.26 14.24
C ILE A 125 1.90 -12.99 14.12
N VAL A 126 0.88 -12.88 14.98
CA VAL A 126 -0.05 -11.76 14.96
C VAL A 126 0.15 -10.95 16.22
N THR A 127 0.22 -9.63 16.09
CA THR A 127 0.37 -8.75 17.25
C THR A 127 -0.57 -7.57 17.19
N ASP A 128 -1.14 -7.24 18.34
CA ASP A 128 -2.04 -6.12 18.56
C ASP A 128 -2.09 -5.81 20.07
N VAL A 129 -2.72 -4.68 20.42
CA VAL A 129 -2.90 -4.28 21.83
C VAL A 129 -3.92 -5.19 22.51
N ASN A 130 -4.97 -5.60 21.80
CA ASN A 130 -6.03 -6.45 22.31
C ASN A 130 -6.32 -7.60 21.34
N GLU A 131 -6.52 -8.79 21.88
CA GLU A 131 -7.03 -9.93 21.12
C GLU A 131 -8.54 -9.77 20.92
N THR A 132 -9.04 -10.08 19.72
CA THR A 132 -10.47 -10.12 19.45
C THR A 132 -10.95 -11.57 19.42
N LYS A 133 -12.23 -11.80 19.73
CA LYS A 133 -12.84 -13.14 19.65
C LYS A 133 -12.64 -13.78 18.27
N GLU A 134 -12.74 -12.98 17.21
CA GLU A 134 -12.51 -13.46 15.84
C GLU A 134 -11.09 -13.96 15.62
N LEU A 135 -10.08 -13.28 16.19
CA LEU A 135 -8.69 -13.73 16.13
C LEU A 135 -8.47 -15.02 16.93
N SER A 136 -9.01 -15.08 18.15
CA SER A 136 -8.94 -16.28 18.99
C SER A 136 -9.58 -17.51 18.31
N ASP A 137 -10.70 -17.30 17.62
CA ASP A 137 -11.37 -18.34 16.83
C ASP A 137 -10.48 -18.82 15.67
N LEU A 138 -9.79 -17.91 14.97
CA LEU A 138 -8.84 -18.26 13.91
C LEU A 138 -7.64 -19.06 14.45
N GLU A 139 -7.09 -18.68 15.61
CA GLU A 139 -6.00 -19.42 16.26
C GLU A 139 -6.40 -20.86 16.57
N ARG A 140 -7.60 -21.05 17.12
CA ARG A 140 -8.16 -22.36 17.43
C ARG A 140 -8.38 -23.20 16.17
N ILE A 141 -8.95 -22.62 15.11
CA ILE A 141 -9.24 -23.33 13.85
C ILE A 141 -7.95 -23.78 13.15
N HIS A 142 -6.90 -22.95 13.20
CA HIS A 142 -5.64 -23.22 12.51
C HIS A 142 -4.59 -23.95 13.37
N ASN A 143 -4.98 -24.46 14.54
CA ASN A 143 -4.23 -25.40 15.39
C ASN A 143 -2.74 -25.07 15.56
N GLY A 144 -2.42 -23.89 16.12
CA GLY A 144 -1.06 -23.47 16.45
C GLY A 144 -0.28 -22.81 15.31
N LYS A 145 -0.80 -22.82 14.07
CA LYS A 145 -0.22 -22.06 12.96
C LYS A 145 -0.30 -20.55 13.16
N ILE A 146 -1.39 -20.06 13.74
CA ILE A 146 -1.55 -18.64 14.10
C ILE A 146 -1.25 -18.52 15.58
N VAL A 147 -0.44 -17.53 15.95
CA VAL A 147 -0.09 -17.23 17.34
C VAL A 147 -0.26 -15.73 17.55
N PHE A 148 -1.13 -15.35 18.47
CA PHE A 148 -1.24 -13.98 18.93
C PHE A 148 -0.25 -13.67 20.04
N LEU A 149 0.44 -12.55 19.89
CA LEU A 149 1.35 -11.97 20.87
C LEU A 149 0.89 -10.55 21.20
N LYS A 150 0.31 -10.37 22.38
CA LYS A 150 -0.14 -9.06 22.85
C LYS A 150 1.04 -8.09 22.97
N CYS A 151 0.99 -6.99 22.23
CA CYS A 151 2.02 -5.95 22.27
C CYS A 151 1.39 -4.58 22.03
N ASP A 152 1.57 -3.66 23.00
CA ASP A 152 1.29 -2.25 22.78
C ASP A 152 2.51 -1.58 22.14
N MET A 153 2.37 -1.23 20.86
CA MET A 153 3.40 -0.54 20.07
C MET A 153 3.66 0.90 20.53
N GLY A 154 2.79 1.45 21.38
CA GLY A 154 3.00 2.76 22.02
C GLY A 154 4.02 2.71 23.16
N ILE A 155 4.45 1.51 23.59
CA ILE A 155 5.47 1.35 24.63
C ILE A 155 6.83 1.17 23.94
N PRO A 156 7.82 2.03 24.24
CA PRO A 156 9.16 1.93 23.65
C PRO A 156 9.78 0.53 23.81
N ASP A 157 10.62 0.14 22.86
CA ASP A 157 11.34 -1.14 22.80
C ASP A 157 10.50 -2.42 22.67
N ARG A 158 9.19 -2.42 22.95
CA ARG A 158 8.38 -3.65 22.88
C ARG A 158 8.30 -4.20 21.46
N ALA A 159 8.13 -3.32 20.48
CA ALA A 159 8.07 -3.69 19.07
C ALA A 159 9.36 -4.36 18.61
N ARG A 160 10.51 -3.77 18.95
CA ARG A 160 11.85 -4.35 18.68
C ARG A 160 12.01 -5.72 19.35
N LYS A 161 11.75 -5.82 20.66
CA LYS A 161 11.92 -7.07 21.42
C LYS A 161 11.05 -8.19 20.85
N LEU A 162 9.79 -7.89 20.54
CA LEU A 162 8.88 -8.86 19.92
C LEU A 162 9.42 -9.41 18.60
N THR A 163 9.95 -8.55 17.73
CA THR A 163 10.57 -8.96 16.46
C THR A 163 11.80 -9.83 16.69
N HIS A 164 12.64 -9.46 17.66
CA HIS A 164 13.81 -10.24 18.05
C HIS A 164 13.41 -11.64 18.56
N ASP A 165 12.47 -11.70 19.50
CA ASP A 165 11.99 -12.94 20.10
C ASP A 165 11.33 -13.86 19.06
N ALA A 166 10.55 -13.29 18.14
CA ALA A 166 9.97 -14.00 17.01
C ALA A 166 11.06 -14.64 16.13
N PHE A 167 12.09 -13.87 15.77
CA PHE A 167 13.19 -14.39 14.96
C PHE A 167 13.96 -15.49 15.72
N SER A 168 14.29 -15.28 16.99
CA SER A 168 15.00 -16.24 17.83
C SER A 168 14.22 -17.55 18.02
N LYS A 169 12.89 -17.48 18.19
CA LYS A 169 12.04 -18.67 18.37
C LYS A 169 11.84 -19.48 17.09
N TYR A 170 11.58 -18.81 15.97
CA TYR A 170 11.23 -19.49 14.71
C TYR A 170 12.41 -19.62 13.74
N GLY A 171 13.55 -19.02 14.08
CA GLY A 171 14.78 -18.99 13.30
C GLY A 171 14.69 -18.16 12.02
N ARG A 172 13.52 -17.62 11.66
CA ARG A 172 13.28 -16.83 10.44
C ARG A 172 12.04 -15.95 10.55
N VAL A 173 12.05 -14.85 9.81
CA VAL A 173 10.87 -14.06 9.44
C VAL A 173 11.01 -13.77 7.95
N ASP A 174 10.05 -14.21 7.15
CA ASP A 174 10.07 -14.11 5.68
C ASP A 174 9.29 -12.90 5.19
N ALA A 175 8.24 -12.53 5.92
CA ALA A 175 7.53 -11.28 5.67
C ALA A 175 7.15 -10.59 6.98
N LEU A 176 7.37 -9.28 7.03
CA LEU A 176 6.91 -8.40 8.10
C LEU A 176 5.89 -7.41 7.53
N ILE A 177 4.67 -7.41 8.06
CA ILE A 177 3.60 -6.50 7.67
C ILE A 177 3.34 -5.51 8.82
N CYS A 178 3.89 -4.31 8.67
CA CYS A 178 3.69 -3.16 9.55
C CYS A 178 2.38 -2.44 9.19
N ASN A 179 1.27 -2.87 9.80
CA ASN A 179 -0.08 -2.36 9.58
C ASN A 179 -0.65 -1.62 10.80
N ALA A 180 -0.11 -1.83 12.00
CA ALA A 180 -0.60 -1.15 13.20
C ALA A 180 -0.65 0.38 13.03
N GLY A 181 -1.67 1.00 13.61
CA GLY A 181 -1.80 2.44 13.57
C GLY A 181 -3.00 2.94 14.37
N ILE A 182 -2.89 4.15 14.87
CA ILE A 182 -3.95 4.89 15.56
C ILE A 182 -4.21 6.21 14.84
N ARG A 183 -5.44 6.71 14.98
CA ARG A 183 -5.89 7.98 14.40
C ARG A 183 -5.76 9.09 15.44
N GLN A 184 -5.57 10.31 14.94
CA GLN A 184 -5.70 11.53 15.72
C GLN A 184 -7.20 11.87 15.88
N ASP A 185 -7.67 11.99 17.12
CA ASP A 185 -9.11 12.23 17.42
C ASP A 185 -9.44 13.68 17.79
N LYS A 186 -8.43 14.54 17.93
CA LYS A 186 -8.57 15.97 18.24
C LYS A 186 -7.82 16.83 17.23
N PRO A 187 -8.17 18.10 17.04
CA PRO A 187 -7.35 19.04 16.29
C PRO A 187 -5.89 19.04 16.77
N THR A 188 -4.94 19.28 15.86
CA THR A 188 -3.50 19.15 16.16
C THR A 188 -3.06 20.04 17.32
N MET A 189 -3.66 21.22 17.46
CA MET A 189 -3.34 22.16 18.54
C MET A 189 -3.95 21.80 19.89
N GLU A 190 -4.85 20.81 19.95
CA GLU A 190 -5.54 20.35 21.16
C GLU A 190 -5.00 19.01 21.68
N LEU A 191 -4.08 18.38 20.94
CA LEU A 191 -3.43 17.16 21.36
C LEU A 191 -2.58 17.41 22.60
N GLN A 192 -2.78 16.57 23.62
CA GLN A 192 -1.86 16.52 24.76
C GLN A 192 -0.52 15.92 24.31
N GLN A 193 0.55 16.22 25.05
CA GLN A 193 1.89 15.77 24.70
C GLN A 193 1.99 14.24 24.64
N GLU A 194 1.31 13.55 25.54
CA GLU A 194 1.24 12.08 25.60
C GLU A 194 0.51 11.50 24.39
N GLU A 195 -0.60 12.13 23.96
CA GLU A 195 -1.36 11.72 22.78
C GLU A 195 -0.51 11.90 21.50
N PHE A 196 0.19 13.03 21.40
CA PHE A 196 1.14 13.32 20.32
C PHE A 196 2.27 12.28 20.28
N HIS A 197 2.96 12.04 21.40
CA HIS A 197 4.04 11.05 21.46
C HIS A 197 3.53 9.65 21.13
N ARG A 198 2.35 9.27 21.63
CA ARG A 198 1.75 7.97 21.34
C ARG A 198 1.43 7.80 19.86
N LEU A 199 0.88 8.83 19.20
CA LEU A 199 0.64 8.84 17.74
C LEU A 199 1.93 8.58 16.96
N VAL A 200 2.99 9.32 17.28
CA VAL A 200 4.30 9.17 16.62
C VAL A 200 4.91 7.80 16.91
N GLN A 201 4.84 7.34 18.16
CA GLN A 201 5.40 6.07 18.58
C GLN A 201 4.73 4.88 17.88
N VAL A 202 3.39 4.82 17.90
CA VAL A 202 2.64 3.72 17.30
C VAL A 202 2.76 3.76 15.78
N ASN A 203 2.54 4.91 15.14
CA ASN A 203 2.42 4.96 13.68
C ASN A 203 3.76 4.96 12.95
N PHE A 204 4.85 5.36 13.60
CA PHE A 204 6.14 5.54 12.94
C PHE A 204 7.29 4.82 13.65
N ILE A 205 7.62 5.20 14.88
CA ILE A 205 8.83 4.73 15.56
C ILE A 205 8.83 3.21 15.72
N SER A 206 7.73 2.63 16.21
CA SER A 206 7.62 1.18 16.41
C SER A 206 7.83 0.39 15.11
N HIS A 207 7.29 0.87 13.99
CA HIS A 207 7.51 0.26 12.68
C HIS A 207 8.99 0.33 12.27
N CYS A 208 9.63 1.50 12.40
CA CYS A 208 11.06 1.64 12.12
C CYS A 208 11.91 0.71 12.98
N GLU A 209 11.60 0.57 14.28
CA GLU A 209 12.28 -0.36 15.18
C GLU A 209 12.15 -1.81 14.72
N MET A 210 10.94 -2.26 14.38
CA MET A 210 10.71 -3.62 13.90
C MET A 210 11.42 -3.90 12.57
N ILE A 211 11.39 -2.94 11.65
CA ILE A 211 12.02 -3.04 10.33
C ILE A 211 13.53 -3.17 10.49
N ARG A 212 14.15 -2.30 11.30
CA ARG A 212 15.59 -2.35 11.57
C ARG A 212 16.00 -3.67 12.21
N GLU A 213 15.22 -4.15 13.17
CA GLU A 213 15.51 -5.41 13.88
C GLU A 213 15.36 -6.63 12.95
N VAL A 214 14.31 -6.71 12.12
CA VAL A 214 14.12 -7.85 11.22
C VAL A 214 15.21 -7.89 10.13
N ILE A 215 15.61 -6.73 9.60
CA ILE A 215 16.71 -6.62 8.63
C ILE A 215 18.02 -7.08 9.27
N LYS A 216 18.36 -6.53 10.44
CA LYS A 216 19.57 -6.90 11.18
C LYS A 216 19.65 -8.40 11.44
N ASN A 217 18.55 -9.01 11.89
CA ASN A 217 18.49 -10.45 12.17
C ASN A 217 18.61 -11.29 10.90
N HIS A 218 17.98 -10.84 9.81
CA HIS A 218 18.05 -11.49 8.51
C HIS A 218 19.47 -11.48 7.93
N GLU A 219 20.16 -10.34 7.99
CA GLU A 219 21.54 -10.18 7.54
C GLU A 219 22.53 -10.95 8.43
N SER A 220 22.38 -10.86 9.76
CA SER A 220 23.26 -11.55 10.72
C SER A 220 23.20 -13.07 10.56
N ALA A 221 22.06 -13.60 10.13
CA ALA A 221 21.88 -15.03 9.84
C ALA A 221 22.38 -15.44 8.44
N ASN A 222 22.99 -14.52 7.68
CA ASN A 222 23.51 -14.74 6.32
C ASN A 222 22.50 -15.42 5.39
N LYS A 223 21.23 -14.99 5.46
CA LYS A 223 20.18 -15.60 4.64
C LYS A 223 20.24 -15.07 3.21
N ALA A 224 20.34 -16.01 2.27
CA ALA A 224 20.15 -15.73 0.85
C ALA A 224 18.65 -15.66 0.46
N ASP A 225 17.76 -16.15 1.33
CA ASP A 225 16.32 -16.16 1.11
C ASP A 225 15.77 -14.72 1.10
N ARG A 226 14.68 -14.49 0.37
CA ARG A 226 13.99 -13.20 0.39
C ARG A 226 13.39 -12.87 1.75
N LEU A 227 13.58 -11.62 2.18
CA LEU A 227 12.78 -10.95 3.21
C LEU A 227 11.87 -9.90 2.56
N HIS A 228 10.57 -9.93 2.85
CA HIS A 228 9.64 -8.93 2.33
C HIS A 228 9.01 -8.10 3.46
N ILE A 229 9.34 -6.82 3.50
CA ILE A 229 8.76 -5.87 4.46
C ILE A 229 7.68 -5.06 3.75
N VAL A 230 6.48 -5.06 4.33
CA VAL A 230 5.34 -4.27 3.86
C VAL A 230 4.92 -3.30 4.94
N VAL A 231 4.82 -2.02 4.58
CA VAL A 231 4.33 -0.96 5.47
C VAL A 231 3.02 -0.40 4.94
N VAL A 232 2.01 -0.33 5.80
CA VAL A 232 0.73 0.32 5.50
C VAL A 232 0.78 1.78 5.95
N SER A 233 1.00 2.65 4.97
CA SER A 233 0.96 4.11 5.10
C SER A 233 -0.48 4.64 4.87
N SER A 234 -0.64 5.76 4.18
CA SER A 234 -1.94 6.33 3.78
C SER A 234 -1.74 7.35 2.66
N VAL A 235 -2.75 7.55 1.82
CA VAL A 235 -2.80 8.71 0.91
C VAL A 235 -2.76 10.05 1.65
N LEU A 236 -3.16 10.06 2.93
CA LEU A 236 -3.07 11.23 3.79
C LEU A 236 -1.62 11.63 4.13
N GLY A 237 -0.63 10.79 3.81
CA GLY A 237 0.78 11.18 3.82
C GLY A 237 1.17 12.14 2.69
N PHE A 238 0.39 12.18 1.60
CA PHE A 238 0.61 13.12 0.48
C PHE A 238 -0.19 14.41 0.65
N VAL A 239 -1.40 14.32 1.19
CA VAL A 239 -2.27 15.46 1.43
C VAL A 239 -2.90 15.37 2.82
N SER A 240 -2.77 16.41 3.63
CA SER A 240 -3.29 16.41 5.01
C SER A 240 -4.65 17.12 5.07
N PRO A 241 -5.71 16.46 5.54
CA PRO A 241 -6.97 17.09 5.94
C PRO A 241 -6.78 17.96 7.18
N LYS A 242 -7.74 18.85 7.45
CA LYS A 242 -7.87 19.54 8.73
C LYS A 242 -7.96 18.52 9.88
N SER A 243 -7.36 18.83 11.03
CA SER A 243 -7.40 17.99 12.24
C SER A 243 -6.73 16.61 12.17
N LEU A 244 -5.99 16.28 11.10
CA LEU A 244 -5.21 15.05 10.98
C LEU A 244 -3.71 15.29 10.78
N GLY A 245 -3.22 16.48 11.14
CA GLY A 245 -1.85 16.92 10.82
C GLY A 245 -0.76 15.98 11.33
N ILE A 246 -0.86 15.48 12.56
CA ILE A 246 0.17 14.60 13.15
C ILE A 246 0.05 13.20 12.56
N TYR A 247 -1.17 12.68 12.40
CA TYR A 247 -1.41 11.43 11.70
C TYR A 247 -0.81 11.44 10.30
N SER A 248 -1.13 12.46 9.49
CA SER A 248 -0.60 12.67 8.15
C SER A 248 0.91 12.78 8.15
N ALA A 249 1.52 13.50 9.10
CA ALA A 249 2.97 13.58 9.25
C ALA A 249 3.58 12.20 9.49
N THR A 250 3.03 11.38 10.39
CA THR A 250 3.56 10.02 10.66
C THR A 250 3.50 9.11 9.42
N LYS A 251 2.41 9.19 8.63
CA LYS A 251 2.26 8.44 7.38
C LYS A 251 3.21 8.94 6.29
N ALA A 252 3.42 10.25 6.19
CA ALA A 252 4.44 10.82 5.30
C ALA A 252 5.85 10.35 5.69
N SER A 253 6.18 10.35 6.98
CA SER A 253 7.48 9.88 7.49
C SER A 253 7.73 8.41 7.17
N LEU A 254 6.73 7.53 7.36
CA LEU A 254 6.83 6.12 6.97
C LEU A 254 7.14 5.96 5.47
N THR A 255 6.40 6.69 4.62
CA THR A 255 6.59 6.61 3.18
C THR A 255 8.00 7.03 2.77
N ASN A 256 8.50 8.14 3.32
CA ASN A 256 9.85 8.64 3.01
C ASN A 256 10.95 7.74 3.59
N PHE A 257 10.75 7.21 4.80
CA PHE A 257 11.66 6.25 5.42
C PHE A 257 11.81 4.98 4.56
N MET A 258 10.70 4.41 4.11
CA MET A 258 10.71 3.24 3.23
C MET A 258 11.32 3.52 1.85
N ASP A 259 11.25 4.76 1.38
CA ASP A 259 11.84 5.16 0.12
C ASP A 259 13.36 5.18 0.19
N ALA A 260 13.92 5.86 1.18
CA ALA A 260 15.36 5.88 1.44
C ALA A 260 15.90 4.46 1.70
N LEU A 261 15.25 3.72 2.61
CA LEU A 261 15.67 2.38 3.02
C LEU A 261 15.78 1.41 1.84
N ARG A 262 14.96 1.57 0.79
CA ARG A 262 15.00 0.72 -0.42
C ARG A 262 16.35 0.74 -1.14
N TYR A 263 17.07 1.85 -1.01
CA TYR A 263 18.39 2.03 -1.62
C TYR A 263 19.53 1.69 -0.65
N GLU A 264 19.22 1.50 0.63
CA GLU A 264 20.19 1.14 1.68
C GLU A 264 20.31 -0.37 1.88
N VAL A 265 19.24 -1.13 1.59
CA VAL A 265 19.19 -2.59 1.85
C VAL A 265 19.67 -3.44 0.67
N PRO A 266 20.19 -4.65 0.93
CA PRO A 266 20.51 -5.62 -0.10
C PRO A 266 19.30 -6.03 -0.97
N LYS A 267 19.56 -6.50 -2.20
CA LYS A 267 18.53 -6.83 -3.20
C LYS A 267 17.55 -7.93 -2.76
N GLN A 268 17.96 -8.82 -1.84
CA GLN A 268 17.08 -9.85 -1.28
C GLN A 268 16.02 -9.31 -0.31
N ILE A 269 16.15 -8.04 0.13
CA ILE A 269 15.18 -7.37 1.00
C ILE A 269 14.25 -6.52 0.14
N ILE A 270 13.00 -6.92 0.07
CA ILE A 270 11.97 -6.27 -0.75
C ILE A 270 11.10 -5.39 0.14
N LEU A 271 10.92 -4.13 -0.26
CA LEU A 271 10.20 -3.12 0.52
C LEU A 271 8.95 -2.61 -0.23
N SER A 272 7.76 -2.97 0.24
CA SER A 272 6.50 -2.42 -0.30
C SER A 272 5.89 -1.40 0.65
N THR A 273 5.55 -0.23 0.13
CA THR A 273 4.76 0.78 0.86
C THR A 273 3.36 0.82 0.27
N ILE A 274 2.35 0.55 1.09
CA ILE A 274 0.94 0.57 0.68
C ILE A 274 0.31 1.85 1.19
N CYS A 275 -0.20 2.70 0.30
CA CYS A 275 -0.87 3.96 0.66
C CYS A 275 -2.36 3.87 0.31
N PRO A 276 -3.20 3.32 1.21
CA PRO A 276 -4.63 3.27 1.00
C PRO A 276 -5.28 4.63 1.27
N GLY A 277 -6.39 4.88 0.56
CA GLY A 277 -7.42 5.85 0.89
C GLY A 277 -8.25 5.37 2.08
N GLN A 278 -9.42 5.97 2.26
CA GLN A 278 -10.33 5.55 3.32
C GLN A 278 -10.77 4.10 3.08
N LEU A 279 -10.52 3.25 4.07
CA LEU A 279 -10.88 1.84 4.06
C LEU A 279 -12.31 1.67 4.58
N THR A 280 -12.97 0.58 4.20
CA THR A 280 -14.27 0.15 4.77
C THR A 280 -14.17 -0.37 6.22
N THR A 281 -13.16 0.07 6.99
CA THR A 281 -12.91 -0.32 8.38
C THR A 281 -13.39 0.75 9.36
N ARG A 282 -13.49 0.39 10.65
CA ARG A 282 -14.05 1.27 11.70
C ARG A 282 -13.24 2.54 12.00
N MET A 283 -11.95 2.61 11.65
CA MET A 283 -11.06 3.71 12.06
C MET A 283 -11.53 5.09 11.55
N PHE A 284 -12.25 5.13 10.43
CA PHE A 284 -12.77 6.35 9.84
C PHE A 284 -14.25 6.19 9.45
N SER A 285 -15.02 5.37 10.16
CA SER A 285 -16.44 5.15 9.85
C SER A 285 -17.34 6.31 10.25
N ASP A 286 -16.85 7.20 11.10
CA ASP A 286 -17.45 8.45 11.55
C ASP A 286 -17.30 9.60 10.54
N ILE A 287 -16.41 9.46 9.54
CA ILE A 287 -16.22 10.46 8.49
C ILE A 287 -17.01 10.03 7.26
N ASP A 288 -18.08 10.77 6.94
CA ASP A 288 -18.80 10.59 5.69
C ASP A 288 -18.02 11.26 4.54
N VAL A 289 -17.60 10.44 3.58
CA VAL A 289 -17.05 10.94 2.31
C VAL A 289 -18.20 11.32 1.41
N GLY A 290 -18.74 12.52 1.61
CA GLY A 290 -19.89 13.06 0.86
C GLY A 290 -19.72 13.05 -0.67
N LYS A 291 -18.49 12.87 -1.19
CA LYS A 291 -18.17 12.69 -2.62
C LYS A 291 -17.48 11.35 -2.90
N THR A 292 -18.23 10.26 -2.70
CA THR A 292 -17.79 8.90 -3.03
C THR A 292 -17.30 8.72 -4.47
N PHE A 293 -17.72 9.57 -5.41
CA PHE A 293 -17.16 9.57 -6.77
C PHE A 293 -15.66 9.94 -6.78
N LEU A 294 -15.25 11.00 -6.07
CA LEU A 294 -13.87 11.50 -6.07
C LEU A 294 -12.98 10.77 -5.08
N ALA A 295 -13.54 10.39 -3.94
CA ALA A 295 -12.84 9.69 -2.87
C ALA A 295 -13.56 8.37 -2.57
N PRO A 296 -13.52 7.39 -3.48
CA PRO A 296 -14.22 6.15 -3.26
C PRO A 296 -13.53 5.31 -2.18
N LEU A 297 -14.35 4.59 -1.42
CA LEU A 297 -13.88 3.72 -0.35
C LEU A 297 -13.12 2.52 -0.91
N VAL A 298 -12.01 2.17 -0.26
CA VAL A 298 -11.23 0.98 -0.58
C VAL A 298 -11.74 -0.19 0.26
N ASP A 299 -12.10 -1.29 -0.40
CA ASP A 299 -12.49 -2.52 0.28
C ASP A 299 -11.23 -3.16 0.88
N HIS A 300 -11.15 -3.16 2.22
CA HIS A 300 -10.01 -3.71 2.93
C HIS A 300 -9.79 -5.20 2.62
N ARG A 301 -10.82 -5.95 2.22
CA ARG A 301 -10.69 -7.35 1.85
C ARG A 301 -9.99 -7.56 0.52
N LYS A 302 -10.41 -6.80 -0.49
CA LYS A 302 -9.73 -6.78 -1.79
C LYS A 302 -8.29 -6.27 -1.65
N LEU A 303 -8.07 -5.26 -0.79
CA LEU A 303 -6.74 -4.75 -0.52
C LEU A 303 -5.84 -5.79 0.16
N ALA A 304 -6.35 -6.57 1.12
CA ALA A 304 -5.60 -7.66 1.75
C ALA A 304 -5.15 -8.72 0.72
N GLY A 305 -6.05 -9.08 -0.20
CA GLY A 305 -5.72 -9.95 -1.35
C GLY A 305 -4.60 -9.35 -2.21
N ARG A 306 -4.69 -8.06 -2.53
CA ARG A 306 -3.66 -7.34 -3.31
C ARG A 306 -2.30 -7.29 -2.60
N ILE A 307 -2.27 -7.04 -1.30
CA ILE A 307 -1.03 -7.08 -0.50
C ILE A 307 -0.42 -8.48 -0.55
N THR A 308 -1.25 -9.52 -0.46
CA THR A 308 -0.81 -10.92 -0.55
C THR A 308 -0.19 -11.22 -1.92
N GLU A 309 -0.77 -10.71 -3.01
CA GLU A 309 -0.19 -10.82 -4.35
C GLU A 309 1.13 -10.05 -4.49
N ILE A 310 1.22 -8.84 -3.94
CA ILE A 310 2.46 -8.03 -3.90
C ILE A 310 3.57 -8.82 -3.21
N ILE A 311 3.28 -9.44 -2.07
CA ILE A 311 4.23 -10.28 -1.33
C ILE A 311 4.58 -11.53 -2.13
N LYS A 312 3.60 -12.22 -2.71
CA LYS A 312 3.84 -13.42 -3.51
C LYS A 312 4.75 -13.12 -4.71
N LYS A 313 4.51 -12.02 -5.43
CA LYS A 313 5.28 -11.59 -6.60
C LYS A 313 6.58 -10.86 -6.27
N GLY A 314 6.80 -10.46 -5.01
CA GLY A 314 7.96 -9.67 -4.60
C GLY A 314 7.98 -8.28 -5.22
N ARG A 315 6.86 -7.56 -5.24
CA ARG A 315 6.85 -6.22 -5.82
C ARG A 315 7.45 -5.19 -4.85
N ASN A 316 8.58 -4.60 -5.20
CA ASN A 316 9.26 -3.52 -4.49
C ASN A 316 8.71 -2.16 -4.94
N GLY A 317 8.45 -1.25 -4.01
CA GLY A 317 8.03 0.13 -4.36
C GLY A 317 6.82 0.64 -3.58
N LEU A 318 6.20 1.69 -4.13
CA LEU A 318 5.07 2.38 -3.54
C LEU A 318 3.79 2.09 -4.32
N PHE A 319 2.76 1.61 -3.62
CA PHE A 319 1.47 1.23 -4.18
C PHE A 319 0.37 2.05 -3.54
N THR A 320 -0.30 2.89 -4.31
CA THR A 320 -1.43 3.69 -3.81
C THR A 320 -2.76 3.10 -4.27
N TYR A 321 -3.75 3.13 -3.39
CA TYR A 321 -5.11 2.69 -3.68
C TYR A 321 -6.08 3.69 -3.07
N PRO A 322 -7.07 4.25 -3.79
CA PRO A 322 -7.40 4.03 -5.20
C PRO A 322 -6.33 4.56 -6.18
N PHE A 323 -6.45 4.21 -7.46
CA PHE A 323 -5.47 4.50 -8.51
C PHE A 323 -5.22 6.00 -8.69
N TYR A 324 -6.25 6.85 -8.60
CA TYR A 324 -6.07 8.30 -8.75
C TYR A 324 -5.10 8.89 -7.71
N ALA A 325 -4.91 8.21 -6.57
CA ALA A 325 -4.02 8.67 -5.52
C ALA A 325 -2.54 8.71 -5.95
N GLN A 326 -2.17 8.01 -7.03
CA GLN A 326 -0.84 8.07 -7.64
C GLN A 326 -0.46 9.48 -8.08
N PHE A 327 -1.45 10.33 -8.38
CA PHE A 327 -1.24 11.69 -8.85
C PHE A 327 -1.23 12.73 -7.72
N LEU A 328 -1.60 12.35 -6.49
CA LEU A 328 -1.64 13.27 -5.36
C LEU A 328 -0.29 13.94 -5.03
N PRO A 329 0.87 13.27 -5.15
CA PRO A 329 2.16 13.94 -4.93
C PRO A 329 2.36 15.16 -5.83
N ALA A 330 1.88 15.12 -7.08
CA ALA A 330 2.00 16.22 -8.03
C ALA A 330 1.20 17.47 -7.60
N LEU A 331 0.16 17.31 -6.78
CA LEU A 331 -0.61 18.44 -6.25
C LEU A 331 0.24 19.41 -5.43
N ARG A 332 1.32 18.93 -4.80
CA ARG A 332 2.25 19.78 -4.04
C ARG A 332 3.06 20.74 -4.92
N CYS A 333 3.20 20.42 -6.20
CA CYS A 333 3.90 21.24 -7.18
C CYS A 333 2.97 22.20 -7.94
N MET A 334 1.65 22.10 -7.72
CA MET A 334 0.68 22.95 -8.41
C MET A 334 0.64 24.36 -7.80
N PRO A 335 0.31 25.39 -8.60
CA PRO A 335 0.05 26.73 -8.09
C PRO A 335 -0.93 26.71 -6.90
N TRP A 336 -0.65 27.53 -5.88
CA TRP A 336 -1.42 27.56 -4.63
C TRP A 336 -2.92 27.73 -4.83
N LEU A 337 -3.33 28.51 -5.85
CA LEU A 337 -4.73 28.71 -6.20
C LEU A 337 -5.42 27.41 -6.64
N ILE A 338 -4.75 26.59 -7.46
CA ILE A 338 -5.27 25.29 -7.92
C ILE A 338 -5.35 24.33 -6.74
N TYR A 339 -4.29 24.27 -5.93
CA TYR A 339 -4.27 23.42 -4.73
C TYR A 339 -5.42 23.77 -3.77
N ARG A 340 -5.61 25.06 -3.47
CA ARG A 340 -6.70 25.55 -2.60
C ARG A 340 -8.08 25.25 -3.18
N ALA A 341 -8.27 25.42 -4.50
CA ALA A 341 -9.53 25.10 -5.16
C ALA A 341 -9.87 23.61 -5.06
N LEU A 342 -8.88 22.73 -5.29
CA LEU A 342 -9.05 21.28 -5.18
C LEU A 342 -9.37 20.85 -3.75
N ARG A 343 -8.72 21.44 -2.73
CA ARG A 343 -9.03 21.18 -1.32
C ARG A 343 -10.46 21.57 -0.95
N LYS A 344 -10.92 22.74 -1.42
CA LYS A 344 -12.30 23.18 -1.21
C LYS A 344 -13.28 22.25 -1.92
N PHE A 345 -12.96 21.83 -3.14
CA PHE A 345 -13.80 20.93 -3.93
C PHE A 345 -13.89 19.52 -3.35
N SER A 346 -12.81 18.99 -2.76
CA SER A 346 -12.80 17.68 -2.11
C SER A 346 -13.48 17.67 -0.73
N GLU A 347 -13.81 18.84 -0.18
CA GLU A 347 -14.39 19.01 1.16
C GLU A 347 -13.52 18.41 2.27
N MET A 348 -12.22 18.20 2.01
CA MET A 348 -11.32 17.58 2.99
C MET A 348 -11.01 18.46 4.22
N ASP A 349 -11.42 19.71 4.17
CA ASP A 349 -11.30 20.67 5.27
C ASP A 349 -12.65 20.98 5.93
N ALA A 350 -13.74 20.39 5.44
CA ALA A 350 -15.07 20.52 6.05
C ALA A 350 -15.04 19.83 7.42
N THR A 351 -15.53 20.53 8.43
CA THR A 351 -15.80 19.94 9.74
C THR A 351 -17.07 19.13 9.64
N SER A 352 -16.97 17.83 9.94
CA SER A 352 -18.11 16.98 10.26
C SER A 352 -18.88 17.52 11.45
#